data_AF-A0A2E8L7X7-F1
#
_entry.id   AF-A0A2E8L7X7-F1
#
_cell.length_a   1.000
_cell.length_b   1.000
_cell.length_c   1.000
_cell.angle_alpha   90.00
_cell.angle_beta   90.00
_cell.angle_gamma   90.00
#
_symmetry.space_group_name_H-M   'P 1'
#
loop_
_entity.id
_entity.type
_entity.pdbx_description
1 polymer ?
#
loop_
_entity_poly.entity_id
_entity_poly.type
_entity_poly.pdbx_seq_one_letter_code
_entity_poly.pdbx_strand_id
1 'polypeptide(L)'
;MYPNVGSLRINEIEKELITSILEQRSGNSTFWQDKHDAAKATQNYIENICNQTIALDVRTNINPTVWRRLLSEALPSPKKVQKMTHRPAIHHKQLAQFVKILIGSDGSKG
;
A
#
# COMPACT_ATOMS: atom_id res chain seq x y z
N MET A 1 -11.32 -10.59 -5.60
CA MET A 1 -12.45 -9.63 -5.63
C MET A 1 -12.29 -8.78 -4.39
N TYR A 2 -12.03 -7.48 -4.51
CA TYR A 2 -11.96 -6.55 -3.37
C TYR A 2 -13.37 -6.00 -3.13
N PRO A 3 -14.07 -6.35 -2.05
CA PRO A 3 -15.36 -5.76 -1.78
C PRO A 3 -15.35 -4.94 -0.48
N ASN A 4 -16.27 -3.98 -0.41
CA ASN A 4 -16.82 -3.35 0.81
C ASN A 4 -16.29 -2.00 1.29
N VAL A 5 -15.08 -1.52 0.96
CA VAL A 5 -14.70 -0.15 1.41
C VAL A 5 -15.48 0.93 0.67
N GLY A 6 -15.66 0.78 -0.64
CA GLY A 6 -16.28 1.82 -1.49
C GLY A 6 -17.76 2.10 -1.18
N SER A 7 -18.44 1.18 -0.50
CA SER A 7 -19.86 1.32 -0.14
C SER A 7 -20.08 1.83 1.27
N LEU A 8 -19.04 1.89 2.10
CA LEU A 8 -19.12 2.33 3.49
C LEU A 8 -19.00 3.85 3.60
N ARG A 9 -19.68 4.43 4.58
CA ARG A 9 -19.50 5.86 4.88
C ARG A 9 -18.14 6.06 5.52
N ILE A 10 -17.54 7.23 5.31
CA ILE A 10 -16.23 7.57 5.89
C ILE A 10 -16.22 7.48 7.43
N ASN A 11 -17.38 7.65 8.06
CA ASN A 11 -17.55 7.57 9.51
C ASN A 11 -17.60 6.12 10.02
N GLU A 12 -17.95 5.16 9.16
CA GLU A 12 -18.04 3.72 9.46
C GLU A 12 -16.71 2.99 9.23
N ILE A 13 -15.70 3.68 8.66
CA ILE A 13 -14.37 3.13 8.50
C ILE A 13 -13.71 3.05 9.89
N GLU A 14 -13.44 1.84 10.33
CA GLU A 14 -12.78 1.52 11.59
C GLU A 14 -11.52 0.66 11.40
N LYS A 15 -10.72 0.54 12.46
CA LYS A 15 -9.44 -0.19 12.47
C LYS A 15 -9.59 -1.64 12.00
N GLU A 16 -10.66 -2.31 12.42
CA GLU A 16 -10.92 -3.72 12.12
C GLU A 16 -11.04 -3.97 10.62
N LEU A 17 -11.71 -3.06 9.90
CA LEU A 17 -11.83 -3.12 8.45
C LEU A 17 -10.46 -2.98 7.77
N ILE A 18 -9.65 -2.01 8.21
CA ILE A 18 -8.32 -1.77 7.64
C ILE A 18 -7.40 -2.95 7.89
N THR A 19 -7.42 -3.49 9.10
CA THR A 19 -6.61 -4.66 9.48
C THR A 19 -7.03 -5.86 8.64
N SER A 20 -8.34 -6.08 8.49
CA SER A 20 -8.90 -7.13 7.63
C SER A 20 -8.41 -6.99 6.18
N ILE A 21 -8.37 -5.78 5.61
CA ILE A 21 -7.86 -5.54 4.25
C ILE A 21 -6.38 -5.88 4.12
N LEU A 22 -5.56 -5.48 5.10
CA LEU A 22 -4.11 -5.71 5.06
C LEU A 22 -3.75 -7.18 5.31
N GLU A 23 -4.58 -7.92 6.05
CA GLU A 23 -4.41 -9.34 6.34
C GLU A 23 -5.04 -10.27 5.29
N GLN A 24 -5.75 -9.73 4.30
CA GLN A 24 -6.33 -10.53 3.22
C GLN A 24 -5.31 -11.44 2.55
N ARG A 25 -5.75 -12.63 2.14
CA ARG A 25 -4.90 -13.60 1.44
C ARG A 25 -4.43 -13.03 0.09
N SER A 26 -3.13 -12.92 -0.09
CA SER A 26 -2.46 -12.58 -1.36
C SER A 26 -1.43 -13.66 -1.69
N GLY A 27 -1.66 -14.39 -2.78
CA GLY A 27 -0.83 -15.54 -3.15
C GLY A 27 -0.80 -16.60 -2.05
N ASN A 28 0.40 -16.84 -1.49
CA ASN A 28 0.65 -17.82 -0.42
C ASN A 28 0.75 -17.19 0.99
N SER A 29 0.54 -15.88 1.12
CA SER A 29 0.68 -15.14 2.38
C SER A 29 -0.45 -14.12 2.53
N THR A 30 -0.28 -13.13 3.42
CA THR A 30 -1.20 -11.98 3.54
C THR A 30 -0.78 -10.86 2.59
N PHE A 31 -1.69 -9.93 2.28
CA PHE A 31 -1.43 -8.78 1.41
C PHE A 31 -0.30 -7.92 1.95
N TRP A 32 -0.26 -7.73 3.27
CA TRP A 32 0.84 -7.07 3.97
C TRP A 32 2.19 -7.76 3.76
N GLN A 33 2.24 -9.09 3.72
CA GLN A 33 3.48 -9.86 3.60
C GLN A 33 3.95 -10.04 2.16
N ASP A 34 3.03 -10.36 1.26
CA ASP A 34 3.31 -10.63 -0.16
C ASP A 34 3.65 -9.34 -0.91
N LYS A 35 2.86 -8.29 -0.72
CA LYS A 35 2.98 -7.02 -1.45
C LYS A 35 3.03 -5.83 -0.50
N HIS A 36 4.00 -5.85 0.41
CA HIS A 36 4.15 -4.83 1.45
C HIS A 36 4.12 -3.38 0.94
N ASP A 37 4.81 -3.06 -0.17
CA ASP A 37 4.79 -1.69 -0.72
C ASP A 37 3.41 -1.28 -1.22
N ALA A 38 2.69 -2.19 -1.88
CA ALA A 38 1.32 -1.93 -2.33
C ALA A 38 0.36 -1.81 -1.14
N ALA A 39 0.49 -2.69 -0.14
CA ALA A 39 -0.32 -2.66 1.07
C ALA A 39 -0.12 -1.37 1.87
N LYS A 40 1.14 -0.92 2.00
CA LYS A 40 1.48 0.36 2.62
C LYS A 40 0.95 1.55 1.82
N ALA A 41 1.04 1.52 0.49
CA ALA A 41 0.46 2.57 -0.35
C ALA A 41 -1.07 2.66 -0.17
N THR A 42 -1.76 1.52 -0.09
CA THR A 42 -3.20 1.47 0.19
C THR A 42 -3.52 2.05 1.57
N GLN A 43 -2.78 1.66 2.62
CA GLN A 43 -2.97 2.22 3.96
C GLN A 43 -2.76 3.74 3.98
N ASN A 44 -1.70 4.25 3.36
CA ASN A 44 -1.42 5.68 3.26
C ASN A 44 -2.55 6.44 2.52
N TYR A 45 -3.12 5.84 1.47
CA TYR A 45 -4.21 6.45 0.72
C TYR A 45 -5.46 6.62 1.58
N ILE A 46 -5.86 5.55 2.30
CA ILE A 46 -6.99 5.62 3.23
C ILE A 46 -6.69 6.62 4.36
N GLU A 47 -5.46 6.65 4.86
CA GLU A 47 -5.01 7.60 5.87
C GLU A 47 -5.19 9.05 5.42
N ASN A 48 -4.78 9.36 4.19
CA ASN A 48 -4.93 10.71 3.64
C ASN A 48 -6.41 11.10 3.48
N ILE A 49 -7.26 10.20 3.00
CA ILE A 49 -8.70 10.49 2.89
C ILE A 49 -9.29 10.75 4.27
N CYS A 50 -9.02 9.90 5.27
CA CYS A 50 -9.52 10.10 6.63
C CYS A 50 -9.00 11.40 7.26
N ASN A 51 -7.74 11.76 7.02
CA ASN A 51 -7.19 13.04 7.49
C ASN A 51 -7.89 14.23 6.83
N GLN A 52 -8.17 14.14 5.53
CA GLN A 52 -8.89 15.18 4.81
C GLN A 52 -10.32 15.36 5.34
N THR A 53 -11.03 14.28 5.65
CA THR A 53 -12.39 14.38 6.18
C THR A 53 -12.45 14.88 7.63
N ILE A 54 -11.41 14.60 8.42
CA ILE A 54 -11.24 15.21 9.75
C ILE A 54 -10.97 16.71 9.63
N ALA A 55 -10.10 17.13 8.70
CA ALA A 55 -9.80 18.54 8.47
C ALA A 55 -11.00 19.35 7.95
N LEU A 56 -11.97 18.67 7.31
CA LEU A 56 -13.22 19.27 6.85
C LEU A 56 -14.35 19.16 7.89
N ASP A 57 -14.06 18.71 9.12
CA ASP A 57 -15.04 18.47 10.19
C ASP A 57 -16.19 17.51 9.82
N VAL A 58 -16.04 16.75 8.72
CA VAL A 58 -17.00 15.72 8.29
C VAL A 58 -16.91 14.49 9.21
N ARG A 59 -15.71 14.21 9.70
CA ARG A 59 -15.42 13.14 10.65
C ARG A 59 -14.81 13.74 11.91
N THR A 60 -15.42 13.47 13.06
CA THR A 60 -14.93 13.91 14.38
C THR A 60 -14.07 12.86 15.08
N ASN A 61 -14.16 11.60 14.64
CA ASN A 61 -13.41 10.49 15.22
C ASN A 61 -11.95 10.49 14.77
N ILE A 62 -11.08 9.95 15.62
CA ILE A 62 -9.66 9.76 15.30
C ILE A 62 -9.49 8.92 14.02
N ASN A 63 -8.40 9.18 13.30
CA ASN A 63 -8.08 8.44 12.10
C ASN A 63 -7.73 6.97 12.46
N PRO A 64 -8.50 5.99 11.97
CA PRO A 64 -8.32 4.57 12.32
C PRO A 64 -7.11 3.91 11.64
N THR A 65 -6.53 4.57 10.63
CA THR A 65 -5.40 4.04 9.83
C THR A 65 -4.04 4.46 10.38
N VAL A 66 -3.97 5.24 11.47
CA VAL A 66 -2.70 5.76 11.97
C VAL A 66 -1.75 4.62 12.30
N TRP A 67 -0.54 4.67 11.77
CA TRP A 67 0.44 3.61 12.00
C TRP A 67 0.90 3.58 13.46
N ARG A 68 1.32 4.75 13.97
CA ARG A 68 1.91 4.90 15.31
C ARG A 68 0.84 4.63 16.37
N ARG A 69 1.10 3.66 17.26
CA ARG A 69 0.22 3.23 18.38
C ARG A 69 -1.05 2.45 18.00
N LEU A 70 -1.40 2.35 16.72
CA LEU A 70 -2.66 1.71 16.27
C LEU A 70 -2.38 0.48 15.43
N LEU A 71 -1.94 0.65 14.18
CA LEU A 71 -1.61 -0.48 13.31
C LEU A 71 -0.29 -1.16 13.70
N SER A 72 0.63 -0.45 14.36
CA SER A 72 1.91 -1.02 14.83
C SER A 72 1.77 -2.12 15.87
N GLU A 73 0.64 -2.19 16.59
CA GLU A 73 0.35 -3.24 17.57
C GLU A 73 -0.36 -4.44 16.94
N ALA A 74 -1.15 -4.21 15.89
CA ALA A 74 -1.91 -5.25 15.22
C ALA A 74 -1.07 -6.00 14.17
N LEU A 75 -0.19 -5.29 13.47
CA LEU A 75 0.54 -5.83 12.31
C LEU A 75 2.04 -6.00 12.59
N PRO A 76 2.69 -7.02 12.00
CA PRO A 76 4.12 -7.19 12.12
C PRO A 76 4.84 -5.99 11.50
N SER A 77 5.86 -5.50 12.21
CA SER A 77 6.64 -4.33 11.81
C SER A 77 7.12 -4.44 10.35
N PRO A 78 7.03 -3.36 9.55
CA PRO A 78 7.52 -3.29 8.18
C PRO A 78 8.94 -3.84 8.00
N LYS A 79 9.81 -3.62 8.99
CA LYS A 79 11.20 -4.09 8.98
C LYS A 79 11.34 -5.62 9.02
N LYS A 80 10.37 -6.32 9.62
CA LYS A 80 10.34 -7.79 9.66
C LYS A 80 9.77 -8.38 8.37
N VAL A 81 8.89 -7.63 7.70
CA VAL A 81 8.16 -8.09 6.52
C VAL A 81 8.98 -7.86 5.25
N GLN A 82 9.59 -6.68 5.13
CA GLN A 82 10.32 -6.31 3.93
C GLN A 82 11.80 -6.68 4.08
N LYS A 83 12.23 -7.76 3.41
CA LYS A 83 13.64 -7.98 3.13
C LYS A 83 14.06 -6.94 2.08
N MET A 84 14.74 -5.88 2.53
CA MET A 84 15.29 -4.86 1.64
C MET A 84 16.31 -5.50 0.70
N THR A 85 15.91 -5.73 -0.55
CA THR A 85 16.81 -6.10 -1.63
C THR A 85 17.15 -4.83 -2.39
N HIS A 86 18.37 -4.34 -2.22
CA HIS A 86 18.87 -3.22 -3.00
C HIS A 86 18.91 -3.62 -4.48
N ARG A 87 18.25 -2.83 -5.33
CA ARG A 87 18.38 -2.99 -6.79
C ARG A 87 19.66 -2.29 -7.23
N PRO A 88 20.70 -3.01 -7.67
CA PRO A 88 21.94 -2.39 -8.09
C PRO A 88 21.69 -1.51 -9.32
N ALA A 89 22.46 -0.42 -9.44
CA ALA A 89 22.45 0.41 -10.63
C ALA A 89 22.89 -0.42 -11.85
N ILE A 90 22.28 -0.15 -13.01
CA ILE A 90 22.68 -0.77 -14.27
C ILE A 90 24.13 -0.37 -14.57
N HIS A 91 24.95 -1.33 -14.99
CA HIS A 91 26.34 -1.07 -15.38
C HIS A 91 26.39 -0.23 -16.67
N HIS A 92 27.30 0.75 -16.76
CA HIS A 92 27.38 1.69 -17.90
C HIS A 92 27.40 1.01 -19.27
N LYS A 93 28.06 -0.15 -19.40
CA LYS A 93 28.11 -0.94 -20.65
C LYS A 93 26.75 -1.51 -21.07
N GLN A 94 25.85 -1.75 -20.13
CA GLN A 94 24.52 -2.32 -20.38
C GLN A 94 23.47 -1.24 -20.68
N LEU A 95 23.80 0.04 -20.48
CA LEU A 95 22.88 1.16 -20.66
C LEU A 95 22.35 1.25 -22.10
N ALA A 96 23.24 1.16 -23.10
CA ALA A 96 22.84 1.27 -24.51
C ALA A 96 21.89 0.14 -24.93
N GLN A 97 22.16 -1.09 -24.47
CA GLN A 97 21.29 -2.23 -24.74
C GLN A 97 19.94 -2.09 -24.03
N PHE A 98 19.94 -1.63 -22.79
CA PHE A 98 18.73 -1.39 -22.02
C PHE A 98 17.83 -0.34 -22.66
N VAL A 99 18.39 0.79 -23.12
CA VAL A 99 17.63 1.84 -23.83
C VAL A 99 17.02 1.31 -25.13
N LYS A 100 17.76 0.48 -25.89
CA LYS A 100 17.24 -0.14 -27.11
C LYS A 100 16.05 -1.07 -26.81
N ILE A 101 16.12 -1.84 -25.73
CA ILE A 101 15.01 -2.69 -25.28
C ILE A 101 13.82 -1.82 -24.88
N LEU A 102 14.03 -0.77 -24.08
CA LEU A 102 12.98 0.15 -23.64
C LEU A 102 12.24 0.77 -24.82
N ILE A 103 12.96 1.30 -25.81
CA ILE A 103 12.34 1.91 -27.00
C ILE A 103 11.53 0.86 -27.80
N GLY A 104 12.03 -0.38 -27.87
CA GLY A 104 11.33 -1.47 -28.54
C GLY A 104 10.06 -1.95 -27.81
N SER A 105 10.02 -1.86 -26.48
CA SER A 105 8.87 -2.28 -25.67
C SER A 105 7.81 -1.19 -25.46
N ASP A 106 8.17 0.09 -25.60
CA ASP A 106 7.22 1.21 -25.54
C ASP A 106 6.26 1.24 -26.75
N GLY A 107 6.61 0.54 -27.83
CA GLY A 107 5.75 0.36 -29.01
C GLY A 107 4.64 -0.71 -28.88
N SER A 108 4.54 -1.40 -27.74
CA SER A 108 3.59 -2.52 -27.54
C SER A 108 2.57 -2.28 -26.43
N LYS A 109 2.16 -1.03 -26.20
CA LYS A 109 0.98 -0.71 -25.40
C LYS A 109 -0.02 0.12 -26.20
N GLY A 110 -0.78 -0.57 -27.03
CA GLY A 110 -2.16 -0.22 -27.42
C GLY A 110 -3.11 -1.21 -26.75
#